data_AF-A0A921GAE6-F1
#
_entry.id   AF-A0A921GAE6-F1
#
_cell.length_a   1.000
_cell.length_b   1.000
_cell.length_c   1.000
_cell.angle_alpha   90.00
_cell.angle_beta   90.00
_cell.angle_gamma   90.00
#
_symmetry.space_group_name_H-M   'P 1'
#
loop_
_entity.id
_entity.type
_entity.pdbx_description
1 polymer ?
#
loop_
_entity_poly.entity_id
_entity_poly.type
_entity_poly.pdbx_seq_one_letter_code
_entity_poly.pdbx_strand_id
1 'polypeptide(L)'
;MDNNIEFCKKNGYVTTMLNRKRFIREINEKNYMRQELGKRLAMNSPIQGSAADIIKVAMIKVDELFKKHNLKSKMILQVHDELIFDVYKEELEEVMEVVAKGMTTAVKMNVELKSEGSYAINWYELK
;
A
#
# COMPACT_ATOMS: atom_id res chain seq x y z
N MET A 1 -6.75 -12.24 -15.19
CA MET A 1 -6.40 -10.86 -15.59
C MET A 1 -7.34 -10.34 -16.67
N ASP A 2 -7.76 -11.20 -17.60
CA ASP A 2 -8.68 -10.83 -18.68
C ASP A 2 -10.02 -10.25 -18.18
N ASN A 3 -10.54 -10.76 -17.06
CA ASN A 3 -11.77 -10.23 -16.45
C ASN A 3 -11.70 -8.72 -16.15
N ASN A 4 -10.54 -8.19 -15.72
CA ASN A 4 -10.39 -6.75 -15.45
C ASN A 4 -10.37 -5.92 -16.73
N ILE A 5 -9.80 -6.47 -17.81
CA ILE A 5 -9.80 -5.83 -19.13
C ILE A 5 -11.23 -5.78 -19.68
N GLU A 6 -11.96 -6.88 -19.63
CA GLU A 6 -13.35 -6.96 -20.08
C GLU A 6 -14.26 -6.04 -19.26
N PHE A 7 -14.11 -6.06 -17.94
CA PHE A 7 -14.82 -5.14 -17.05
C PHE A 7 -14.52 -3.68 -17.42
N CYS A 8 -13.25 -3.34 -17.64
CA CYS A 8 -12.84 -1.99 -17.99
C CYS A 8 -13.38 -1.56 -19.36
N LYS A 9 -13.39 -2.45 -20.37
CA LYS A 9 -14.00 -2.16 -21.68
C LYS A 9 -15.47 -1.79 -21.56
N LYS A 10 -16.22 -2.54 -20.74
CA LYS A 10 -17.67 -2.34 -20.53
C LYS A 10 -17.98 -1.10 -19.69
N ASN A 11 -17.19 -0.85 -18.64
CA ASN A 11 -17.51 0.16 -17.62
C ASN A 11 -16.68 1.45 -17.72
N GLY A 12 -15.55 1.43 -18.45
CA GLY A 12 -14.61 2.55 -18.59
C GLY A 12 -13.68 2.78 -17.39
N TYR A 13 -13.70 1.89 -16.39
CA TYR A 13 -12.86 2.00 -15.20
C TYR A 13 -12.54 0.62 -14.60
N VAL A 14 -11.57 0.61 -13.69
CA VAL A 14 -11.27 -0.50 -12.78
C VAL A 14 -11.28 -0.01 -11.34
N THR A 15 -11.41 -0.93 -10.38
CA THR A 15 -11.40 -0.64 -8.94
C THR A 15 -10.29 -1.37 -8.21
N THR A 16 -9.84 -0.80 -7.10
CA THR A 16 -9.01 -1.47 -6.10
C THR A 16 -9.88 -2.30 -5.15
N MET A 17 -9.24 -3.06 -4.26
CA MET A 17 -9.89 -3.80 -3.17
C MET A 17 -10.77 -2.93 -2.27
N LEU A 18 -10.37 -1.68 -2.02
CA LEU A 18 -11.14 -0.72 -1.21
C LEU A 18 -11.99 0.22 -2.08
N ASN A 19 -12.38 -0.24 -3.28
CA ASN A 19 -13.31 0.43 -4.19
C ASN A 19 -12.84 1.79 -4.76
N ARG A 20 -11.55 2.13 -4.69
CA ARG A 20 -11.03 3.31 -5.39
C ARG A 20 -11.05 3.07 -6.89
N LYS A 21 -11.63 4.00 -7.64
CA LYS A 21 -11.78 3.90 -9.11
C LYS A 21 -10.63 4.58 -9.85
N ARG A 22 -10.18 3.95 -10.93
CA ARG A 22 -9.38 4.59 -11.98
C ARG A 22 -10.10 4.45 -13.31
N PHE A 23 -10.45 5.59 -13.90
CA PHE A 23 -10.96 5.64 -15.27
C PHE A 23 -9.84 5.44 -16.27
N ILE A 24 -10.07 4.62 -17.29
CA ILE A 24 -9.08 4.27 -18.33
C ILE A 24 -9.78 4.41 -19.67
N ARG A 25 -9.65 5.59 -20.30
CA ARG A 25 -10.32 5.88 -21.57
C ARG A 25 -9.65 5.16 -22.73
N GLU A 26 -8.35 4.91 -22.59
CA GLU A 26 -7.47 4.27 -23.55
C GLU A 26 -7.95 2.85 -23.91
N ILE A 27 -8.71 2.19 -23.03
CA ILE A 27 -9.18 0.82 -23.24
C ILE A 27 -10.09 0.66 -24.47
N ASN A 28 -10.76 1.74 -24.88
CA ASN A 28 -11.69 1.79 -26.01
C ASN A 28 -11.13 2.60 -27.19
N GLU A 29 -9.84 2.96 -27.16
CA GLU A 29 -9.20 3.66 -28.28
C GLU A 29 -9.11 2.78 -29.54
N LYS A 30 -9.28 3.42 -30.70
CA LYS A 30 -9.10 2.76 -32.00
C LYS A 30 -7.62 2.58 -32.34
N ASN A 31 -6.77 3.48 -31.85
CA ASN A 31 -5.32 3.36 -32.03
C ASN A 31 -4.81 2.18 -31.20
N TYR A 32 -4.24 1.19 -31.89
CA TYR A 32 -3.76 -0.05 -31.28
C TYR A 32 -2.78 0.18 -30.11
N MET A 33 -1.81 1.08 -30.28
CA MET A 33 -0.81 1.38 -29.25
C MET A 33 -1.45 1.96 -27.98
N ARG A 34 -2.43 2.86 -28.14
CA ARG A 34 -3.18 3.40 -27.00
C ARG A 34 -4.05 2.33 -26.35
N GLN A 35 -4.69 1.49 -27.14
CA GLN A 35 -5.49 0.38 -26.60
C GLN A 35 -4.66 -0.58 -25.76
N GLU A 36 -3.44 -0.93 -26.20
CA GLU A 36 -2.51 -1.77 -25.45
C GLU A 36 -2.03 -1.10 -24.15
N LEU A 37 -1.83 0.22 -24.15
CA LEU A 37 -1.61 0.96 -22.92
C LEU A 37 -2.81 0.83 -21.97
N GLY A 38 -4.04 1.02 -22.47
CA GLY A 38 -5.26 0.86 -21.69
C GLY A 38 -5.39 -0.53 -21.05
N LYS A 39 -5.08 -1.59 -21.80
CA LYS A 39 -5.07 -2.97 -21.28
C LYS A 39 -4.07 -3.14 -20.14
N ARG A 40 -2.83 -2.64 -20.30
CA ARG A 40 -1.80 -2.67 -19.24
C ARG A 40 -2.24 -1.89 -18.00
N LEU A 41 -2.85 -0.72 -18.18
CA LEU A 41 -3.39 0.06 -17.07
C LEU A 41 -4.53 -0.68 -16.34
N ALA A 42 -5.42 -1.34 -17.08
CA ALA A 42 -6.54 -2.09 -16.50
C ALA A 42 -6.06 -3.30 -15.69
N MET A 43 -4.97 -3.94 -16.11
CA MET A 43 -4.34 -5.03 -15.37
C MET A 43 -3.61 -4.55 -14.11
N ASN A 44 -2.82 -3.47 -14.21
CA ASN A 44 -1.91 -3.07 -13.14
C ASN A 44 -2.57 -2.19 -12.06
N SER A 45 -3.53 -1.35 -12.44
CA SER A 45 -4.11 -0.37 -11.51
C SER A 45 -4.82 -0.99 -10.31
N PRO A 46 -5.57 -2.10 -10.43
CA PRO A 46 -6.14 -2.80 -9.28
C PRO A 46 -5.06 -3.32 -8.33
N ILE A 47 -3.94 -3.83 -8.87
CA ILE A 47 -2.85 -4.43 -8.07
C ILE A 47 -2.10 -3.35 -7.30
N GLN A 48 -1.48 -2.41 -8.01
CA GLN A 48 -0.72 -1.30 -7.40
C GLN A 48 -1.61 -0.42 -6.53
N GLY A 49 -2.83 -0.17 -6.99
CA GLY A 49 -3.78 0.63 -6.24
C GLY A 49 -4.20 -0.06 -4.94
N SER A 50 -4.43 -1.37 -4.95
CA SER A 50 -4.75 -2.09 -3.72
C SER A 50 -3.58 -2.11 -2.74
N ALA A 51 -2.33 -2.26 -3.21
CA ALA A 51 -1.16 -2.11 -2.35
C ALA A 51 -1.11 -0.72 -1.70
N ALA A 52 -1.37 0.34 -2.48
CA ALA A 52 -1.46 1.70 -1.96
C ALA A 52 -2.63 1.94 -1.00
N ASP A 53 -3.70 1.15 -1.09
CA ASP A 53 -4.80 1.16 -0.12
C ASP A 53 -4.39 0.51 1.20
N ILE A 54 -3.77 -0.67 1.11
CA ILE A 54 -3.31 -1.44 2.26
C ILE A 54 -2.34 -0.62 3.11
N ILE A 55 -1.32 -0.01 2.49
CA ILE A 55 -0.33 0.78 3.23
C ILE A 55 -0.96 1.99 3.93
N LYS A 56 -1.96 2.62 3.32
CA LYS A 56 -2.67 3.75 3.96
C LYS A 56 -3.49 3.31 5.16
N VAL A 57 -4.14 2.15 5.08
CA VAL A 57 -4.84 1.57 6.24
C VAL A 57 -3.83 1.16 7.32
N ALA A 58 -2.68 0.62 6.94
CA ALA A 58 -1.59 0.30 7.85
C ALA A 58 -1.10 1.55 8.60
N MET A 59 -0.88 2.67 7.90
CA MET A 59 -0.46 3.94 8.52
C MET A 59 -1.44 4.40 9.60
N ILE A 60 -2.75 4.35 9.32
CA ILE A 60 -3.79 4.71 10.30
C ILE A 60 -3.74 3.76 11.49
N LYS A 61 -3.64 2.45 11.24
CA LYS A 61 -3.62 1.44 12.30
C LYS A 61 -2.39 1.52 13.19
N VAL A 62 -1.22 1.81 12.60
CA VAL A 62 0.02 2.05 13.35
C VAL A 62 -0.14 3.29 14.23
N ASP A 63 -0.67 4.39 13.70
CA ASP A 63 -0.93 5.61 14.48
C ASP A 63 -1.90 5.38 15.66
N GLU A 64 -2.96 4.60 15.45
CA GLU A 64 -3.88 4.19 16.53
C GLU A 64 -3.18 3.37 17.61
N LEU A 65 -2.31 2.42 17.22
CA LEU A 65 -1.55 1.61 18.17
C LEU A 65 -0.50 2.44 18.92
N PHE A 66 0.19 3.37 18.25
CA PHE A 66 1.12 4.29 18.91
C PHE A 66 0.42 5.10 19.99
N LYS A 67 -0.77 5.64 19.70
CA LYS A 67 -1.61 6.35 20.68
C LYS A 67 -2.04 5.45 21.83
N LYS A 68 -2.43 4.22 21.55
CA LYS A 68 -2.85 3.26 22.58
C LYS A 68 -1.71 2.90 23.54
N HIS A 69 -0.49 2.78 23.03
CA HIS A 69 0.71 2.46 23.78
C HIS A 69 1.41 3.70 24.37
N ASN A 70 0.89 4.91 24.12
CA ASN A 70 1.48 6.19 24.52
C ASN A 70 2.94 6.38 24.03
N LEU A 71 3.26 5.84 22.85
CA LEU A 71 4.59 5.97 22.23
C LEU A 71 4.84 7.41 21.77
N LYS A 72 6.05 7.91 22.00
CA LYS A 72 6.48 9.26 21.58
C LYS A 72 7.13 9.27 20.21
N SER A 73 7.63 8.11 19.76
CA SER A 73 8.19 7.88 18.42
C SER A 73 7.21 8.27 17.31
N LYS A 74 7.70 8.62 16.12
CA LYS A 74 6.86 9.16 15.03
C LYS A 74 7.21 8.58 13.68
N MET A 75 6.18 8.33 12.87
CA MET A 75 6.36 8.08 11.43
C MET A 75 6.79 9.38 10.75
N ILE A 76 7.89 9.33 10.00
CA ILE A 76 8.46 10.49 9.30
C ILE A 76 8.15 10.42 7.80
N LEU A 77 8.25 9.23 7.20
CA LEU A 77 8.06 9.05 5.76
C LEU A 77 7.33 7.76 5.43
N GLN A 78 6.70 7.76 4.26
CA GLN A 78 6.23 6.57 3.59
C GLN A 78 6.84 6.55 2.19
N VAL A 79 7.46 5.43 1.81
CA VAL A 79 8.10 5.24 0.50
C VAL A 79 7.59 3.94 -0.09
N HIS A 80 6.66 4.03 -1.05
CA HIS A 80 6.00 2.87 -1.66
C HIS A 80 5.35 1.90 -0.64
N ASP A 81 6.00 0.81 -0.28
CA ASP A 81 5.55 -0.19 0.68
C ASP A 81 6.26 -0.12 2.04
N GLU A 82 7.15 0.86 2.21
CA GLU A 82 7.94 1.07 3.43
C GLU A 82 7.43 2.25 4.25
N LEU A 83 7.54 2.14 5.58
CA LEU A 83 7.26 3.19 6.55
C LEU A 83 8.52 3.46 7.37
N ILE A 84 8.94 4.73 7.45
CA ILE A 84 10.14 5.16 8.15
C ILE A 84 9.75 5.90 9.42
N PHE A 85 10.39 5.56 10.54
CA PHE A 85 10.09 6.11 11.85
C PHE A 85 11.35 6.72 12.48
N ASP A 86 11.14 7.83 13.19
CA ASP A 86 12.09 8.34 14.17
C ASP A 86 11.68 7.79 15.55
N VAL A 87 12.61 7.09 16.19
CA VAL A 87 12.32 6.17 17.29
C VAL A 87 13.16 6.52 18.51
N TYR A 88 12.49 6.70 19.64
CA TYR A 88 13.16 6.80 20.93
C TYR A 88 13.82 5.46 21.26
N LYS A 89 15.09 5.49 21.68
CA LYS A 89 15.87 4.27 21.91
C LYS A 89 15.21 3.33 22.93
N GLU A 90 14.54 3.91 23.93
CA GLU A 90 13.81 3.19 24.96
C GLU A 90 12.52 2.52 24.44
N GLU A 91 12.00 2.98 23.30
CA GLU A 91 10.76 2.48 22.68
C GLU A 91 11.02 1.51 21.50
N LEU A 92 12.29 1.25 21.16
CA LEU A 92 12.65 0.55 19.92
C LEU A 92 11.96 -0.80 19.74
N GLU A 93 12.04 -1.69 20.75
CA GLU A 93 11.44 -3.03 20.68
C GLU A 93 9.91 -2.96 20.54
N GLU A 94 9.27 -2.07 21.29
CA GLU A 94 7.83 -1.90 21.26
C GLU A 94 7.34 -1.29 19.94
N VAL A 95 8.06 -0.29 19.41
CA VAL A 95 7.79 0.29 18.09
C VAL A 95 7.88 -0.78 17.00
N MET A 96 8.92 -1.61 17.03
CA MET A 96 9.09 -2.69 16.04
C MET A 96 7.91 -3.67 16.06
N GLU A 97 7.46 -4.09 17.24
CA GLU A 97 6.29 -4.98 17.37
C GLU A 97 5.01 -4.30 16.88
N VAL A 98 4.77 -3.06 17.31
CA VAL A 98 3.56 -2.30 17.00
C VAL A 98 3.46 -2.02 15.50
N VAL A 99 4.56 -1.60 14.85
CA VAL A 99 4.59 -1.33 13.41
C VAL A 99 4.34 -2.61 12.63
N ALA A 100 5.06 -3.70 12.94
CA ALA A 100 4.87 -4.98 12.26
C ALA A 100 3.41 -5.47 12.39
N LYS A 101 2.82 -5.38 13.58
CA LYS A 101 1.42 -5.72 13.81
C LYS A 101 0.46 -4.83 13.03
N GLY A 102 0.68 -3.52 13.01
CA GLY A 102 -0.15 -2.57 12.27
C GLY A 102 -0.12 -2.83 10.76
N MET A 103 1.05 -3.13 10.20
CA MET A 103 1.22 -3.44 8.78
C MET A 103 0.63 -4.80 8.38
N THR A 104 0.93 -5.86 9.13
CA THR A 104 0.46 -7.23 8.80
C THR A 104 -1.04 -7.40 8.97
N THR A 105 -1.67 -6.63 9.87
CA THR A 105 -3.11 -6.73 10.16
C THR A 105 -3.95 -5.60 9.56
N ALA A 106 -3.38 -4.79 8.66
CA ALA A 106 -4.04 -3.62 8.08
C ALA A 106 -5.36 -3.98 7.37
N VAL A 107 -5.36 -5.06 6.61
CA VAL A 107 -6.54 -5.59 5.93
C VAL A 107 -6.62 -7.10 6.08
N LYS A 108 -7.84 -7.65 6.00
CA LYS A 108 -8.04 -9.10 5.93
C LYS A 108 -7.84 -9.57 4.49
N MET A 109 -6.87 -10.44 4.28
CA MET A 109 -6.59 -11.07 2.98
C MET A 109 -6.68 -12.60 3.08
N ASN A 110 -6.86 -13.27 1.94
CA ASN A 110 -6.85 -14.73 1.86
C ASN A 110 -5.44 -15.32 2.05
N VAL A 111 -4.41 -14.47 1.98
CA VAL A 111 -3.01 -14.79 2.24
C VAL A 111 -2.50 -13.84 3.30
N GLU A 112 -1.51 -14.28 4.07
CA GLU A 112 -0.90 -13.47 5.12
C GLU A 112 -0.05 -12.34 4.52
N LEU A 113 -0.18 -11.13 5.06
CA LEU A 113 0.73 -10.02 4.79
C LEU A 113 1.92 -10.13 5.72
N LYS A 114 3.13 -10.02 5.16
CA LYS A 114 4.38 -10.02 5.92
C LYS A 114 4.97 -8.62 5.94
N SER A 115 5.59 -8.27 7.06
CA SER A 115 6.35 -7.04 7.24
C SER A 115 7.65 -7.42 7.94
N GLU A 116 8.75 -6.90 7.40
CA GLU A 116 10.08 -6.99 7.99
C GLU A 116 10.53 -5.56 8.33
N GLY A 117 11.43 -5.42 9.29
CA GLY A 117 11.94 -4.13 9.70
C GLY A 117 13.36 -4.25 10.24
N SER A 118 14.11 -3.17 10.10
CA SER A 118 15.44 -2.99 10.68
C SER A 118 15.51 -1.62 11.36
N TYR A 119 16.59 -1.36 12.07
CA TYR A 119 16.85 -0.06 12.69
C TYR A 119 18.32 0.33 12.49
N ALA A 120 18.56 1.62 12.38
CA ALA A 120 19.88 2.20 12.22
C ALA A 120 19.91 3.64 12.76
N ILE A 121 21.10 4.19 12.98
CA ILE A 121 21.26 5.57 13.48
C ILE A 121 20.97 6.62 12.41
N ASN A 122 20.98 6.23 11.13
CA ASN A 122 20.66 7.08 10.00
C ASN A 122 20.03 6.24 8.87
N TRP A 123 19.32 6.91 7.96
CA TRP A 123 18.61 6.23 6.88
C TRP A 123 19.57 5.54 5.88
N TYR A 124 20.80 6.06 5.71
CA TYR A 124 21.79 5.43 4.82
C TYR A 124 22.22 4.04 5.30
N GLU A 125 22.25 3.83 6.61
CA GLU A 125 22.58 2.54 7.24
C GLU A 125 21.37 1.62 7.43
N LEU A 126 20.16 2.14 7.24
CA LEU A 126 18.92 1.37 7.33
C LEU A 126 18.82 0.47 6.09
N LYS A 127 19.02 -0.84 6.28
CA LYS A 127 19.00 -1.87 5.24
C LYS A 127 17.87 -2.85 5.42
#